data_AF-A0A0D3V9Q7-F1
#
_entry.id   AF-A0A0D3V9Q7-F1
#
_cell.length_a   1.000
_cell.length_b   1.000
_cell.length_c   1.000
_cell.angle_alpha   90.00
_cell.angle_beta   90.00
_cell.angle_gamma   90.00
#
_symmetry.space_group_name_H-M   'P 1'
#
loop_
_entity.id
_entity.type
_entity.pdbx_description
1 polymer ?
#
loop_
_entity_poly.entity_id
_entity_poly.type
_entity_poly.pdbx_seq_one_letter_code
_entity_poly.pdbx_strand_id
1 'polypeptide(L)'
;MQEIDQLQKVNGSDKVLNYSINEVEDVILVNLPVSGLKGAIADFPGGRMIIKSPIGSFEIPFAAVQSVLTEGFAEKLQVRIGSLLAEQEDKINRHFKLEGAVKLGHTVKIELLWRSGEIEKQVKGLGGSKASFTFHLADPADPTTTTVLSHDIAVGKTFFVPAVVERIESGTSDIKLILSETGVFSVISLDKIFADMSDHWAKQEVSLLASKHLIEGMDDLHFAPDKPITRAQFTTLLVRALGWKEGQEQITFSDVKQDAWYAGAVGTASARGLTEGFKNGKFQPNDLIRGNR
;
A
#
# COMPACT_ATOMS: atom_id res chain seq x y z
N MET A 1 -8.02 -23.02 -23.18
CA MET A 1 -9.08 -23.88 -22.59
C MET A 1 -8.62 -24.61 -21.33
N GLN A 2 -7.31 -24.79 -21.05
CA GLN A 2 -6.82 -25.52 -19.86
C GLN A 2 -6.74 -24.73 -18.54
N GLU A 3 -7.01 -23.42 -18.51
CA GLU A 3 -6.87 -22.63 -17.27
C GLU A 3 -8.15 -22.52 -16.42
N ILE A 4 -9.32 -22.77 -17.02
CA ILE A 4 -10.63 -22.68 -16.32
C ILE A 4 -10.84 -23.88 -15.37
N ASP A 5 -10.19 -25.02 -15.63
CA ASP A 5 -10.30 -26.24 -14.82
C ASP A 5 -9.66 -26.12 -13.42
N GLN A 6 -8.96 -25.02 -13.12
CA GLN A 6 -8.34 -24.77 -11.81
C GLN A 6 -9.29 -24.19 -10.75
N LEU A 7 -10.56 -23.98 -11.09
CA LEU A 7 -11.56 -23.46 -10.15
C LEU A 7 -11.91 -24.48 -9.06
N GLN A 8 -11.54 -24.19 -7.81
CA GLN A 8 -11.85 -25.05 -6.67
C GLN A 8 -13.27 -24.83 -6.13
N LYS A 9 -13.92 -25.91 -5.67
CA LYS A 9 -15.26 -25.87 -5.08
C LYS A 9 -15.18 -25.49 -3.59
N VAL A 10 -15.44 -24.21 -3.29
CA VAL A 10 -15.95 -23.77 -1.98
C VAL A 10 -17.46 -23.50 -2.15
N ASN A 11 -18.27 -23.79 -1.13
CA ASN A 11 -19.74 -23.63 -1.20
C ASN A 11 -20.12 -22.13 -1.37
N GLY A 12 -21.04 -21.82 -2.28
CA GLY A 12 -21.48 -20.44 -2.55
C GLY A 12 -20.69 -19.72 -3.66
N SER A 13 -20.98 -18.42 -3.85
CA SER A 13 -20.43 -17.51 -4.87
C SER A 13 -18.90 -17.29 -4.82
N ASP A 14 -18.21 -17.87 -3.84
CA ASP A 14 -16.77 -17.72 -3.56
C ASP A 14 -15.94 -18.82 -4.28
N LYS A 15 -15.90 -18.77 -5.62
CA LYS A 15 -14.96 -19.62 -6.36
C LYS A 15 -13.54 -19.05 -6.35
N VAL A 16 -12.56 -19.96 -6.32
CA VAL A 16 -11.14 -19.59 -6.24
C VAL A 16 -10.35 -20.24 -7.38
N LEU A 17 -9.67 -19.42 -8.18
CA LEU A 17 -8.58 -19.86 -9.08
C LEU A 17 -7.27 -19.84 -8.30
N ASN A 18 -6.62 -20.99 -8.11
CA ASN A 18 -5.36 -21.09 -7.37
C ASN A 18 -4.19 -21.37 -8.30
N TYR A 19 -3.20 -20.47 -8.29
CA TYR A 19 -1.90 -20.65 -8.93
C TYR A 19 -0.85 -20.83 -7.84
N SER A 20 -0.24 -22.00 -7.74
CA SER A 20 0.82 -22.27 -6.77
C SER A 20 2.17 -22.40 -7.48
N ILE A 21 3.15 -21.61 -7.04
CA ILE A 21 4.51 -21.63 -7.55
C ILE A 21 5.43 -22.04 -6.41
N ASN A 22 6.17 -23.12 -6.62
CA ASN A 22 6.97 -23.77 -5.57
C ASN A 22 8.44 -23.32 -5.58
N GLU A 23 8.89 -22.64 -6.63
CA GLU A 23 10.27 -22.18 -6.78
C GLU A 23 10.37 -20.67 -6.52
N VAL A 24 11.52 -20.26 -5.98
CA VAL A 24 11.87 -18.83 -5.83
C VAL A 24 12.49 -18.39 -7.14
N GLU A 25 11.66 -17.90 -8.07
CA GLU A 25 12.15 -17.16 -9.22
C GLU A 25 12.35 -15.68 -8.85
N ASP A 26 13.26 -14.99 -9.55
CA ASP A 26 13.43 -13.53 -9.39
C ASP A 26 12.13 -12.77 -9.68
N VAL A 27 11.32 -13.31 -10.60
CA VAL A 27 10.01 -12.79 -10.99
C VAL A 27 9.06 -13.93 -11.31
N ILE A 28 7.97 -14.00 -10.58
CA ILE A 28 6.83 -14.87 -10.85
C ILE A 28 5.97 -14.25 -11.95
N LEU A 29 5.72 -15.02 -13.01
CA LEU A 29 4.95 -14.59 -14.18
C LEU A 29 3.72 -15.47 -14.40
N VAL A 30 2.53 -14.93 -14.10
CA VAL A 30 1.26 -15.62 -14.42
C VAL A 30 0.62 -14.94 -15.62
N ASN A 31 0.35 -15.71 -16.69
CA ASN A 31 -0.29 -15.22 -17.92
C ASN A 31 -1.67 -15.83 -18.06
N LEU A 32 -2.71 -14.99 -18.15
CA LEU A 32 -4.10 -15.42 -18.08
C LEU A 32 -4.87 -14.90 -19.30
N PRO A 33 -5.40 -15.77 -20.17
CA PRO A 33 -6.21 -15.36 -21.31
C PRO A 33 -7.45 -14.59 -20.87
N VAL A 34 -7.64 -13.39 -21.44
CA VAL A 34 -8.79 -12.52 -21.14
C VAL A 34 -10.12 -13.20 -21.45
N SER A 35 -10.17 -14.04 -22.48
CA SER A 35 -11.38 -14.83 -22.80
C SER A 35 -11.76 -15.79 -21.66
N GLY A 36 -10.78 -16.44 -21.04
CA GLY A 36 -10.99 -17.32 -19.89
C GLY A 36 -11.42 -16.55 -18.66
N LEU A 37 -10.78 -15.40 -18.39
CA LEU A 37 -11.15 -14.52 -17.27
C LEU A 37 -12.58 -14.00 -17.43
N LYS A 38 -12.99 -13.55 -18.63
CA LYS A 38 -14.36 -13.10 -18.88
C LYS A 38 -15.39 -14.19 -18.59
N GLY A 39 -15.12 -15.43 -19.01
CA GLY A 39 -15.97 -16.57 -18.68
C GLY A 39 -16.06 -16.79 -17.17
N ALA A 40 -14.92 -16.88 -16.48
CA ALA A 40 -14.88 -17.09 -15.03
C ALA A 40 -15.56 -15.96 -14.24
N ILE A 41 -15.41 -14.70 -14.65
CA ILE A 41 -16.07 -13.54 -14.03
C ILE A 41 -17.59 -13.60 -14.24
N ALA A 42 -18.05 -13.98 -15.44
CA ALA A 42 -19.47 -14.11 -15.74
C ALA A 42 -20.13 -15.23 -14.92
N ASP A 43 -19.45 -16.38 -14.80
CA ASP A 43 -19.96 -17.53 -14.05
C ASP A 43 -19.88 -17.31 -12.52
N PHE A 44 -18.87 -16.56 -12.06
CA PHE A 44 -18.55 -16.39 -10.65
C PHE A 44 -18.20 -14.92 -10.30
N PRO A 45 -19.15 -13.98 -10.34
CA PRO A 45 -18.85 -12.56 -10.13
C PRO A 45 -18.26 -12.23 -8.74
N GLY A 46 -18.54 -13.06 -7.72
CA GLY A 46 -17.94 -12.98 -6.38
C GLY A 46 -16.62 -13.76 -6.22
N GLY A 47 -16.14 -14.39 -7.29
CA GLY A 47 -14.94 -15.21 -7.28
C GLY A 47 -13.65 -14.39 -7.12
N ARG A 48 -12.55 -15.11 -6.91
CA ARG A 48 -11.22 -14.54 -6.74
C ARG A 48 -10.13 -15.41 -7.33
N MET A 49 -9.02 -14.79 -7.66
CA MET A 49 -7.79 -15.46 -8.04
C MET A 49 -6.79 -15.35 -6.91
N ILE A 50 -6.09 -16.43 -6.59
CA ILE A 50 -5.03 -16.47 -5.59
C ILE A 50 -3.77 -17.01 -6.26
N ILE A 51 -2.70 -16.21 -6.20
CA ILE A 51 -1.37 -16.58 -6.66
C ILE A 51 -0.50 -16.76 -5.43
N LYS A 52 -0.07 -17.99 -5.15
CA LYS A 52 0.77 -18.36 -4.01
C LYS A 52 2.20 -18.55 -4.44
N SER A 53 3.11 -18.01 -3.65
CA SER A 53 4.56 -18.10 -3.87
C SER A 53 5.32 -18.15 -2.55
N PRO A 54 6.62 -18.49 -2.56
CA PRO A 54 7.43 -18.45 -1.35
C PRO A 54 7.55 -17.05 -0.72
N ILE A 55 7.46 -15.98 -1.53
CA ILE A 55 7.58 -14.59 -1.08
C ILE A 55 6.25 -13.97 -0.61
N GLY A 56 5.13 -14.68 -0.80
CA GLY A 56 3.81 -14.19 -0.43
C GLY A 56 2.66 -14.76 -1.27
N SER A 57 1.45 -14.35 -0.90
CA SER A 57 0.22 -14.70 -1.59
C SER A 57 -0.51 -13.46 -2.08
N PHE A 58 -0.84 -13.39 -3.37
CA PHE A 58 -1.61 -12.31 -3.96
C PHE A 58 -3.03 -12.77 -4.29
N GLU A 59 -4.02 -12.15 -3.67
CA GLU A 59 -5.44 -12.42 -3.86
C GLU A 59 -6.10 -11.25 -4.59
N ILE A 60 -6.68 -11.54 -5.76
CA ILE A 60 -7.33 -10.57 -6.64
C ILE A 60 -8.80 -10.98 -6.83
N PRO A 61 -9.76 -10.22 -6.28
CA PRO A 61 -11.16 -10.43 -6.58
C PRO A 61 -11.46 -10.23 -8.06
N PHE A 62 -12.37 -11.02 -8.60
CA PHE A 62 -12.82 -10.88 -10.00
C PHE A 62 -13.43 -9.52 -10.30
N ALA A 63 -14.08 -8.89 -9.31
CA ALA A 63 -14.52 -7.49 -9.41
C ALA A 63 -13.36 -6.51 -9.67
N ALA A 64 -12.18 -6.74 -9.08
CA ALA A 64 -10.99 -5.93 -9.32
C ALA A 64 -10.38 -6.17 -10.70
N VAL A 65 -10.46 -7.41 -11.20
CA VAL A 65 -10.06 -7.71 -12.59
C VAL A 65 -11.05 -7.06 -13.57
N GLN A 66 -12.35 -7.13 -13.29
CA GLN A 66 -13.40 -6.54 -14.12
C GLN A 66 -13.32 -5.01 -14.19
N SER A 67 -12.97 -4.33 -13.10
CA SER A 67 -12.87 -2.87 -13.06
C SER A 67 -11.73 -2.32 -13.92
N VAL A 68 -10.70 -3.13 -14.19
CA VAL A 68 -9.53 -2.74 -14.99
C VAL A 68 -9.51 -3.36 -16.38
N LEU A 69 -10.45 -4.26 -16.70
CA LEU A 69 -10.59 -4.89 -18.01
C LEU A 69 -10.94 -3.84 -19.05
N THR A 70 -10.00 -3.54 -19.96
CA THR A 70 -10.24 -2.64 -21.10
C THR A 70 -10.78 -3.44 -22.28
N GLU A 71 -11.90 -3.00 -22.85
CA GLU A 71 -12.47 -3.65 -24.02
C GLU A 71 -11.53 -3.56 -25.24
N GLY A 72 -11.40 -4.66 -25.99
CA GLY A 72 -10.84 -4.68 -27.34
C GLY A 72 -9.30 -4.73 -27.47
N PHE A 73 -8.52 -4.46 -26.43
CA PHE A 73 -7.05 -4.45 -26.54
C PHE A 73 -6.36 -5.70 -25.98
N ALA A 74 -6.76 -6.17 -24.80
CA ALA A 74 -5.98 -7.15 -24.06
C ALA A 74 -6.34 -8.61 -24.44
N GLU A 75 -5.32 -9.38 -24.82
CA GLU A 75 -5.43 -10.84 -25.03
C GLU A 75 -5.17 -11.60 -23.72
N LYS A 76 -4.24 -11.09 -22.90
CA LYS A 76 -3.84 -11.69 -21.62
C LYS A 76 -3.73 -10.65 -20.50
N LEU A 77 -4.14 -11.03 -19.30
CA LEU A 77 -3.67 -10.40 -18.06
C LEU A 77 -2.37 -11.08 -17.66
N GLN A 78 -1.34 -10.29 -17.45
CA GLN A 78 -0.08 -10.75 -16.91
C GLN A 78 0.10 -10.21 -15.49
N VAL A 79 0.35 -11.11 -14.55
CA VAL A 79 0.66 -10.77 -13.16
C VAL A 79 2.14 -11.04 -12.93
N ARG A 80 2.88 -10.00 -12.51
CA ARG A 80 4.29 -10.10 -12.12
C ARG A 80 4.43 -9.86 -10.64
N ILE A 81 5.08 -10.78 -9.93
CA ILE A 81 5.43 -10.63 -8.52
C ILE A 81 6.90 -10.99 -8.39
N GLY A 82 7.75 -10.05 -8.00
CA GLY A 82 9.18 -10.33 -8.00
C GLY A 82 10.00 -9.36 -7.18
N SER A 83 11.31 -9.60 -7.18
CA SER A 83 12.29 -8.72 -6.55
C SER A 83 12.55 -7.47 -7.42
N LEU A 84 13.17 -6.46 -6.82
CA LEU A 84 13.65 -5.30 -7.55
C LEU A 84 15.03 -5.55 -8.17
N LEU A 85 15.41 -4.67 -9.10
CA LEU A 85 16.80 -4.56 -9.52
C LEU A 85 17.67 -4.19 -8.31
N ALA A 86 18.87 -4.78 -8.25
CA ALA A 86 19.80 -4.58 -7.13
C ALA A 86 20.06 -3.11 -6.79
N GLU A 87 20.19 -2.23 -7.80
CA GLU A 87 20.39 -0.79 -7.58
C GLU A 87 19.20 -0.12 -6.86
N GLN A 88 17.97 -0.51 -7.19
CA GLN A 88 16.76 0.02 -6.55
C GLN A 88 16.66 -0.49 -5.11
N GLU A 89 16.94 -1.78 -4.92
CA GLU A 89 16.97 -2.42 -3.60
C GLU A 89 18.02 -1.78 -2.68
N ASP A 90 19.21 -1.50 -3.20
CA ASP A 90 20.27 -0.82 -2.46
C ASP A 90 19.87 0.59 -2.02
N LYS A 91 19.17 1.34 -2.88
CA LYS A 91 18.67 2.67 -2.53
C LYS A 91 17.66 2.60 -1.38
N ILE A 92 16.73 1.64 -1.44
CA ILE A 92 15.75 1.40 -0.38
C ILE A 92 16.45 1.02 0.93
N ASN A 93 17.40 0.09 0.89
CA ASN A 93 18.14 -0.37 2.07
C ASN A 93 18.95 0.75 2.72
N ARG A 94 19.58 1.62 1.92
CA ARG A 94 20.31 2.78 2.44
C ARG A 94 19.38 3.76 3.15
N HIS A 95 18.21 4.03 2.58
CA HIS A 95 17.22 4.91 3.19
C HIS A 95 16.75 4.36 4.55
N PHE A 96 16.37 3.08 4.61
CA PHE A 96 15.98 2.45 5.88
C PHE A 96 17.08 2.46 6.94
N LYS A 97 18.33 2.21 6.54
CA LYS A 97 19.47 2.28 7.45
C LYS A 97 19.67 3.68 8.04
N LEU A 98 19.44 4.73 7.25
CA LEU A 98 19.54 6.11 7.74
C LEU A 98 18.45 6.43 8.77
N GLU A 99 17.27 5.85 8.63
CA GLU A 99 16.15 6.03 9.57
C GLU A 99 16.21 5.08 10.78
N GLY A 100 17.17 4.16 10.84
CA GLY A 100 17.24 3.13 11.87
C GLY A 100 16.21 2.00 11.70
N ALA A 101 15.57 1.92 10.53
CA ALA A 101 14.63 0.85 10.20
C ALA A 101 15.37 -0.42 9.75
N VAL A 102 14.83 -1.58 10.12
CA VAL A 102 15.30 -2.90 9.70
C VAL A 102 14.28 -3.50 8.74
N LYS A 103 14.69 -3.85 7.53
CA LYS A 103 13.81 -4.51 6.57
C LYS A 103 13.56 -5.97 6.97
N LEU A 104 12.30 -6.38 6.97
CA LEU A 104 11.87 -7.74 7.27
C LEU A 104 11.56 -8.46 5.94
N GLY A 105 12.43 -9.37 5.52
CA GLY A 105 12.29 -10.09 4.26
C GLY A 105 12.66 -9.25 3.02
N HIS A 106 12.12 -9.65 1.86
CA HIS A 106 12.41 -9.03 0.57
C HIS A 106 11.43 -7.89 0.24
N THR A 107 11.91 -6.91 -0.51
CA THR A 107 11.00 -5.96 -1.17
C THR A 107 10.33 -6.66 -2.35
N VAL A 108 9.00 -6.55 -2.43
CA VAL A 108 8.20 -7.18 -3.48
C VAL A 108 7.66 -6.13 -4.42
N LYS A 109 7.89 -6.32 -5.72
CA LYS A 109 7.27 -5.58 -6.81
C LYS A 109 6.10 -6.39 -7.36
N ILE A 110 4.90 -5.84 -7.28
CA ILE A 110 3.67 -6.40 -7.84
C ILE A 110 3.29 -5.53 -9.04
N GLU A 111 3.02 -6.17 -10.18
CA GLU A 111 2.55 -5.50 -11.38
C GLU A 111 1.42 -6.29 -12.04
N LEU A 112 0.44 -5.55 -12.54
CA LEU A 112 -0.58 -6.06 -13.44
C LEU A 112 -0.38 -5.42 -14.80
N LEU A 113 -0.34 -6.23 -15.86
CA LEU A 113 -0.13 -5.76 -17.22
C LEU A 113 -1.14 -6.39 -18.17
N TRP A 114 -1.80 -5.57 -18.98
CA TRP A 114 -2.55 -6.04 -20.13
C TRP A 114 -1.60 -6.26 -21.29
N ARG A 115 -1.62 -7.45 -21.89
CA ARG A 115 -0.77 -7.82 -23.01
C ARG A 115 -1.60 -8.09 -24.28
N SER A 116 -1.10 -7.61 -25.41
CA SER A 116 -1.62 -7.86 -26.75
C SER A 116 -0.43 -8.04 -27.70
N GLY A 117 -0.16 -9.29 -28.13
CA GLY A 117 1.13 -9.61 -28.77
C GLY A 117 2.32 -9.24 -27.87
N GLU A 118 3.23 -8.40 -28.36
CA GLU A 118 4.41 -7.91 -27.61
C GLU A 118 4.17 -6.60 -26.84
N ILE A 119 2.98 -6.01 -26.97
CA ILE A 119 2.67 -4.73 -26.34
C ILE A 119 2.13 -4.98 -24.93
N GLU A 120 2.75 -4.33 -23.94
CA GLU A 120 2.33 -4.37 -22.55
C GLU A 120 1.82 -3.00 -22.10
N LYS A 121 0.68 -2.98 -21.41
CA LYS A 121 0.13 -1.79 -20.77
C LYS A 121 -0.04 -2.06 -19.28
N GLN A 122 0.67 -1.29 -18.46
CA GLN A 122 0.57 -1.39 -17.01
C GLN A 122 -0.81 -0.96 -16.51
N VAL A 123 -1.35 -1.75 -15.58
CA VAL A 123 -2.53 -1.45 -14.78
C VAL A 123 -2.04 -1.01 -13.42
N LYS A 124 -2.11 0.30 -13.14
CA LYS A 124 -1.64 0.84 -11.85
C LYS A 124 -2.68 0.68 -10.74
N GLY A 125 -3.90 1.18 -10.96
CA GLY A 125 -5.00 1.11 -9.99
C GLY A 125 -5.97 -0.03 -10.25
N LEU A 126 -6.78 -0.39 -9.25
CA LEU A 126 -7.77 -1.48 -9.30
C LEU A 126 -9.22 -0.99 -9.50
N GLY A 127 -9.41 0.18 -10.11
CA GLY A 127 -10.73 0.71 -10.47
C GLY A 127 -11.71 0.82 -9.28
N GLY A 128 -11.21 1.21 -8.10
CA GLY A 128 -12.00 1.32 -6.86
C GLY A 128 -12.22 0.01 -6.11
N SER A 129 -11.86 -1.13 -6.71
CA SER A 129 -11.82 -2.42 -6.03
C SER A 129 -10.52 -2.60 -5.24
N LYS A 130 -10.51 -3.61 -4.36
CA LYS A 130 -9.37 -3.91 -3.49
C LYS A 130 -8.89 -5.33 -3.74
N ALA A 131 -7.58 -5.51 -3.80
CA ALA A 131 -6.90 -6.79 -3.73
C ALA A 131 -6.24 -6.94 -2.35
N SER A 132 -5.68 -8.10 -2.04
CA SER A 132 -4.81 -8.24 -0.87
C SER A 132 -3.54 -8.98 -1.21
N PHE A 133 -2.43 -8.56 -0.62
CA PHE A 133 -1.19 -9.31 -0.61
C PHE A 133 -0.86 -9.72 0.81
N THR A 134 -0.33 -10.92 0.99
CA THR A 134 0.18 -11.41 2.27
C THR A 134 1.65 -11.73 2.12
N PHE A 135 2.51 -11.04 2.86
CA PHE A 135 3.91 -11.43 3.02
C PHE A 135 4.00 -12.60 4.01
N HIS A 136 4.80 -13.61 3.68
CA HIS A 136 5.13 -14.70 4.59
C HIS A 136 6.53 -14.43 5.17
N LEU A 137 6.61 -14.04 6.44
CA LEU A 137 7.89 -13.80 7.11
C LEU A 137 8.39 -15.08 7.79
N ALA A 138 9.68 -15.34 7.66
CA ALA A 138 10.33 -16.48 8.31
C ALA A 138 10.46 -16.31 9.84
N ASP A 139 10.39 -15.07 10.32
CA ASP A 139 10.56 -14.71 11.73
C ASP A 139 9.29 -14.03 12.27
N PRO A 140 9.07 -14.07 13.60
CA PRO A 140 7.94 -13.39 14.21
C PRO A 140 8.10 -11.86 14.12
N ALA A 141 7.02 -11.18 13.74
CA ALA A 141 6.96 -9.72 13.71
C ALA A 141 6.28 -9.14 14.96
N ASP A 142 6.72 -7.97 15.39
CA ASP A 142 6.06 -7.19 16.43
C ASP A 142 5.09 -6.17 15.78
N PRO A 143 3.77 -6.26 16.03
CA PRO A 143 2.78 -5.37 15.43
C PRO A 143 2.96 -3.89 15.80
N THR A 144 3.69 -3.57 16.87
CA THR A 144 3.91 -2.19 17.34
C THR A 144 5.04 -1.48 16.59
N THR A 145 6.03 -2.21 16.10
CA THR A 145 7.18 -1.67 15.35
C THR A 145 7.15 -2.05 13.86
N THR A 146 6.34 -3.05 13.49
CA THR A 146 6.23 -3.49 12.11
C THR A 146 5.26 -2.62 11.31
N THR A 147 5.69 -2.24 10.11
CA THR A 147 4.87 -1.52 9.13
C THR A 147 5.18 -1.96 7.71
N VAL A 148 4.23 -1.71 6.80
CA VAL A 148 4.41 -1.92 5.36
C VAL A 148 4.49 -0.55 4.70
N LEU A 149 5.50 -0.38 3.86
CA LEU A 149 5.69 0.81 3.06
C LEU A 149 5.55 0.48 1.59
N SER A 150 4.86 1.35 0.86
CA SER A 150 4.92 1.37 -0.60
C SER A 150 5.95 2.40 -1.05
N HIS A 151 6.63 2.11 -2.15
CA HIS A 151 7.71 2.94 -2.66
C HIS A 151 7.35 3.59 -3.99
N ASP A 152 7.52 4.90 -4.07
CA ASP A 152 7.69 5.59 -5.35
C ASP A 152 9.18 5.73 -5.64
N ILE A 153 9.68 4.82 -6.49
CA ILE A 153 11.09 4.72 -6.83
C ILE A 153 11.57 5.95 -7.63
N ALA A 154 10.68 6.62 -8.36
CA ALA A 154 11.08 7.76 -9.20
C ALA A 154 11.41 8.99 -8.35
N VAL A 155 10.65 9.22 -7.28
CA VAL A 155 10.83 10.37 -6.39
C VAL A 155 11.49 10.01 -5.05
N GLY A 156 11.73 8.72 -4.79
CA GLY A 156 12.35 8.24 -3.54
C GLY A 156 11.47 8.45 -2.31
N LYS A 157 10.14 8.46 -2.47
CA LYS A 157 9.19 8.61 -1.36
C LYS A 157 8.59 7.28 -0.95
N THR A 158 8.27 7.16 0.33
CA THR A 158 7.55 6.03 0.92
C THR A 158 6.16 6.47 1.37
N PHE A 159 5.21 5.55 1.34
CA PHE A 159 3.87 5.77 1.86
C PHE A 159 3.44 4.59 2.71
N PHE A 160 2.88 4.89 3.89
CA PHE A 160 2.29 3.90 4.76
C PHE A 160 1.20 3.10 4.03
N VAL A 161 1.26 1.78 4.17
CA VAL A 161 0.25 0.85 3.71
C VAL A 161 -0.36 0.15 4.91
N PRO A 162 -1.68 0.32 5.17
CA PRO A 162 -2.36 -0.38 6.23
C PRO A 162 -2.19 -1.90 6.07
N ALA A 163 -1.66 -2.52 7.11
CA ALA A 163 -1.40 -3.95 7.15
C ALA A 163 -1.72 -4.53 8.53
N VAL A 164 -2.13 -5.79 8.53
CA VAL A 164 -2.39 -6.60 9.72
C VAL A 164 -1.25 -7.60 9.88
N VAL A 165 -0.70 -7.68 11.09
CA VAL A 165 0.30 -8.68 11.46
C VAL A 165 -0.42 -9.84 12.13
N GLU A 166 -0.35 -11.01 11.53
CA GLU A 166 -0.93 -12.25 12.04
C GLU A 166 0.21 -13.19 12.46
N ARG A 167 0.32 -13.47 13.76
CA ARG A 167 1.28 -14.46 14.25
C ARG A 167 0.77 -15.87 13.98
N ILE A 168 1.63 -16.70 13.42
CA ILE A 168 1.32 -18.11 13.12
C ILE A 168 1.88 -18.98 14.24
N GLU A 169 1.17 -20.04 14.61
CA GLU A 169 1.56 -20.97 15.69
C GLU A 169 2.97 -21.57 15.53
N SER A 170 3.48 -21.63 14.30
CA SER A 170 4.85 -22.05 13.97
C SER A 170 5.94 -21.07 14.40
N GLY A 171 5.59 -19.92 14.96
CA GLY A 171 6.54 -18.86 15.36
C GLY A 171 6.89 -17.89 14.22
N THR A 172 6.20 -17.98 13.08
CA THR A 172 6.35 -17.08 11.92
C THR A 172 5.27 -16.00 11.93
N SER A 173 5.29 -15.07 10.98
CA SER A 173 4.24 -14.05 10.85
C SER A 173 3.82 -13.79 9.41
N ASP A 174 2.51 -13.62 9.23
CA ASP A 174 1.93 -13.13 7.98
C ASP A 174 1.63 -11.64 8.09
N ILE A 175 1.96 -10.88 7.05
CA ILE A 175 1.67 -9.46 6.96
C ILE A 175 0.69 -9.23 5.82
N LYS A 176 -0.59 -9.08 6.17
CA LYS A 176 -1.68 -8.92 5.20
C LYS A 176 -1.97 -7.44 4.96
N LEU A 177 -1.83 -7.01 3.72
CA LEU A 177 -2.14 -5.64 3.29
C LEU A 177 -3.26 -5.64 2.25
N ILE A 178 -4.02 -4.54 2.26
CA ILE A 178 -5.09 -4.29 1.29
C ILE A 178 -4.57 -3.31 0.24
N LEU A 179 -4.62 -3.73 -1.02
CA LEU A 179 -4.11 -2.99 -2.16
C LEU A 179 -5.24 -2.36 -2.94
N SER A 180 -5.14 -1.06 -3.21
CA SER A 180 -5.99 -0.35 -4.19
C SER A 180 -5.25 -0.11 -5.52
N GLU A 181 -3.95 -0.36 -5.51
CA GLU A 181 -3.03 -0.23 -6.65
C GLU A 181 -1.84 -1.18 -6.48
N THR A 182 -1.24 -1.54 -7.61
CA THR A 182 0.00 -2.34 -7.67
C THR A 182 1.21 -1.45 -7.44
N GLY A 183 2.35 -2.00 -7.05
CA GLY A 183 3.53 -1.21 -6.78
C GLY A 183 4.67 -2.00 -6.15
N VAL A 184 5.58 -1.27 -5.52
CA VAL A 184 6.72 -1.80 -4.78
C VAL A 184 6.44 -1.69 -3.30
N PHE A 185 6.63 -2.77 -2.55
CA PHE A 185 6.30 -2.86 -1.13
C PHE A 185 7.42 -3.52 -0.33
N SER A 186 7.76 -2.94 0.83
CA SER A 186 8.65 -3.54 1.82
C SER A 186 7.95 -3.65 3.16
N VAL A 187 8.26 -4.71 3.91
CA VAL A 187 7.97 -4.77 5.35
C VAL A 187 9.20 -4.31 6.11
N ILE A 188 9.02 -3.44 7.08
CA ILE A 188 10.10 -2.98 7.96
C ILE A 188 9.69 -3.09 9.44
N SER A 189 10.68 -3.14 10.30
CA SER A 189 10.58 -2.88 11.73
C SER A 189 11.30 -1.57 12.04
N LEU A 190 10.60 -0.67 12.71
CA LEU A 190 11.13 0.60 13.20
C LEU A 190 10.65 0.81 14.62
N ASP A 191 11.56 1.14 15.54
CA ASP A 191 11.24 1.51 16.92
C ASP A 191 11.56 2.99 17.14
N LYS A 192 10.63 3.86 16.76
CA LYS A 192 10.83 5.31 16.84
C LYS A 192 10.44 5.82 18.22
N ILE A 193 11.41 6.42 18.90
CA ILE A 193 11.23 7.06 20.21
C ILE A 193 11.78 8.48 20.13
N PHE A 194 11.03 9.44 20.67
CA PHE A 194 11.46 10.83 20.80
C PHE A 194 11.90 11.11 22.24
N ALA A 195 12.99 11.85 22.39
CA ALA A 195 13.60 12.15 23.69
C ALA A 195 12.64 12.93 24.59
N ASP A 196 11.88 13.86 24.02
CA ASP A 196 10.89 14.69 24.71
C ASP A 196 9.56 13.98 25.03
N MET A 197 9.45 12.69 24.69
CA MET A 197 8.30 11.84 25.03
C MET A 197 8.58 10.92 26.22
N SER A 198 9.78 10.93 26.80
CA SER A 198 10.26 9.90 27.75
C SER A 198 9.29 9.62 28.91
N ASP A 199 8.71 10.67 29.48
CA ASP A 199 7.75 10.62 30.61
C ASP A 199 6.34 11.11 30.22
N HIS A 200 6.08 11.30 28.93
CA HIS A 200 4.81 11.83 28.46
C HIS A 200 3.76 10.72 28.35
N TRP A 201 2.52 10.97 28.78
CA TRP A 201 1.45 9.97 28.80
C TRP A 201 1.17 9.36 27.42
N ALA A 202 1.34 10.13 26.35
CA ALA A 202 1.11 9.72 24.97
C ALA A 202 2.33 9.03 24.31
N LYS A 203 3.37 8.68 25.07
CA LYS A 203 4.62 8.09 24.53
C LYS A 203 4.35 6.88 23.66
N GLN A 204 3.51 5.96 24.13
CA GLN A 204 3.25 4.71 23.43
C GLN A 204 2.52 4.95 22.11
N GLU A 205 1.51 5.83 22.12
CA GLU A 205 0.73 6.18 20.93
C GLU A 205 1.59 6.91 19.90
N VAL A 206 2.42 7.86 20.34
CA VAL A 206 3.33 8.59 19.44
C VAL A 206 4.38 7.66 18.85
N SER A 207 5.01 6.80 19.67
CA SER A 207 5.97 5.81 19.16
C SER A 207 5.31 4.87 18.16
N LEU A 208 4.12 4.35 18.46
CA LEU A 208 3.38 3.48 17.54
C LEU A 208 3.12 4.15 16.19
N LEU A 209 2.60 5.39 16.20
CA LEU A 209 2.28 6.11 14.97
C LEU A 209 3.56 6.50 14.19
N ALA A 210 4.62 6.87 14.88
CA ALA A 210 5.90 7.25 14.26
C ALA A 210 6.61 6.04 13.66
N SER A 211 6.63 4.91 14.36
CA SER A 211 7.13 3.62 13.86
C SER A 211 6.35 3.11 12.64
N LYS A 212 5.11 3.58 12.45
CA LYS A 212 4.30 3.29 11.25
C LYS A 212 4.41 4.35 10.15
N HIS A 213 5.29 5.35 10.29
CA HIS A 213 5.41 6.51 9.38
C HIS A 213 4.12 7.32 9.22
N LEU A 214 3.20 7.27 10.20
CA LEU A 214 1.97 8.05 10.19
C LEU A 214 2.18 9.49 10.68
N ILE A 215 3.10 9.66 11.63
CA ILE A 215 3.53 10.97 12.14
C ILE A 215 5.05 11.10 12.04
N GLU A 216 5.51 12.34 11.94
CA GLU A 216 6.92 12.71 11.93
C GLU A 216 7.20 13.63 13.12
N GLY A 217 8.43 13.59 13.63
CA GLY A 217 8.88 14.55 14.63
C GLY A 217 9.14 15.93 14.03
N MET A 218 9.39 16.91 14.91
CA MET A 218 9.96 18.19 14.51
C MET A 218 11.39 18.01 13.99
N ASP A 219 12.09 17.03 14.53
CA ASP A 219 13.37 16.50 14.09
C ASP A 219 13.49 15.02 14.49
N ASP A 220 14.70 14.44 14.35
CA ASP A 220 14.94 13.03 14.65
C ASP A 220 14.74 12.64 16.12
N LEU A 221 14.86 13.60 17.04
CA LEU A 221 14.83 13.37 18.49
C LEU A 221 13.62 14.01 19.18
N HIS A 222 12.95 14.98 18.57
CA HIS A 222 11.88 15.75 19.23
C HIS A 222 10.55 15.66 18.48
N PHE A 223 9.47 15.38 19.23
CA PHE A 223 8.09 15.41 18.73
C PHE A 223 7.36 16.71 19.05
N ALA A 224 7.70 17.36 20.17
CA ALA A 224 7.03 18.51 20.76
C ALA A 224 5.54 18.25 21.13
N PRO A 225 5.26 17.34 22.08
CA PRO A 225 3.90 16.86 22.38
C PRO A 225 2.89 17.93 22.81
N ASP A 226 3.36 19.00 23.46
CA ASP A 226 2.49 20.09 23.94
C ASP A 226 2.21 21.17 22.88
N LYS A 227 2.82 21.07 21.68
CA LYS A 227 2.54 22.00 20.59
C LYS A 227 1.18 21.68 19.96
N PRO A 228 0.28 22.67 19.80
CA PRO A 228 -0.97 22.46 19.09
C PRO A 228 -0.73 22.04 17.63
N ILE A 229 -1.52 21.07 17.16
CA ILE A 229 -1.47 20.59 15.79
C ILE A 229 -2.14 21.57 14.83
N THR A 230 -1.51 21.82 13.69
CA THR A 230 -2.08 22.61 12.59
C THR A 230 -3.06 21.78 11.75
N ARG A 231 -3.94 22.45 11.01
CA ARG A 231 -4.82 21.80 10.02
C ARG A 231 -4.07 20.97 9.00
N ALA A 232 -2.94 21.48 8.49
CA ALA A 232 -2.09 20.74 7.56
C ALA A 232 -1.56 19.44 8.16
N GLN A 233 -0.97 19.49 9.36
CA GLN A 233 -0.48 18.28 10.05
C GLN A 233 -1.58 17.27 10.33
N PHE A 234 -2.74 17.75 10.80
CA PHE A 234 -3.87 16.87 11.10
C PHE A 234 -4.41 16.20 9.83
N THR A 235 -4.57 16.95 8.74
CA THR A 235 -5.00 16.41 7.45
C THR A 235 -3.99 15.40 6.89
N THR A 236 -2.68 15.68 6.97
CA THR A 236 -1.64 14.72 6.56
C THR A 236 -1.72 13.42 7.34
N LEU A 237 -1.87 13.49 8.67
CA LEU A 237 -2.05 12.31 9.51
C LEU A 237 -3.27 11.48 9.07
N LEU A 238 -4.42 12.12 8.82
CA LEU A 238 -5.63 11.42 8.39
C LEU A 238 -5.45 10.73 7.03
N VAL A 239 -4.87 11.43 6.06
CA VAL A 239 -4.61 10.87 4.72
C VAL A 239 -3.72 9.63 4.81
N ARG A 240 -2.63 9.71 5.58
CA ARG A 240 -1.73 8.58 5.83
C ARG A 240 -2.43 7.45 6.57
N ALA A 241 -3.18 7.76 7.63
CA ALA A 241 -3.90 6.76 8.44
C ALA A 241 -4.96 5.99 7.63
N LEU A 242 -5.56 6.64 6.63
CA LEU A 242 -6.48 6.01 5.68
C LEU A 242 -5.77 5.16 4.61
N GLY A 243 -4.44 5.12 4.61
CA GLY A 243 -3.61 4.41 3.63
C GLY A 243 -3.64 5.04 2.24
N TRP A 244 -3.91 6.35 2.17
CA TRP A 244 -3.97 7.07 0.90
C TRP A 244 -2.59 7.64 0.59
N LYS A 245 -2.15 7.46 -0.66
CA LYS A 245 -0.93 8.10 -1.13
C LYS A 245 -1.13 9.60 -1.28
N GLU A 246 -0.17 10.36 -0.77
CA GLU A 246 -0.09 11.79 -0.95
C GLU A 246 0.34 12.06 -2.40
N GLY A 247 -0.60 12.53 -3.23
CA GLY A 247 -0.42 12.63 -4.67
C GLY A 247 -0.17 14.06 -5.15
N GLN A 248 -0.06 14.23 -6.46
CA GLN A 248 -0.11 15.54 -7.11
C GLN A 248 -1.51 15.79 -7.70
N GLU A 249 -2.53 15.55 -6.88
CA GLU A 249 -3.89 15.97 -7.21
C GLU A 249 -3.94 17.49 -7.44
N GLN A 250 -4.89 17.94 -8.25
CA GLN A 250 -5.03 19.38 -8.52
C GLN A 250 -5.41 20.12 -7.23
N ILE A 251 -4.53 21.00 -6.77
CA ILE A 251 -4.75 21.84 -5.59
C ILE A 251 -5.58 23.04 -6.01
N THR A 252 -6.77 23.16 -5.43
CA THR A 252 -7.73 24.24 -5.71
C THR A 252 -7.66 25.38 -4.69
N PHE A 253 -6.92 25.20 -3.58
CA PHE A 253 -6.80 26.19 -2.52
C PHE A 253 -5.71 27.22 -2.81
N SER A 254 -6.07 28.50 -2.75
CA SER A 254 -5.17 29.63 -3.09
C SER A 254 -4.00 29.82 -2.11
N ASP A 255 -4.09 29.27 -0.90
CA ASP A 255 -3.08 29.38 0.16
C ASP A 255 -2.26 28.09 0.37
N VAL A 256 -2.39 27.12 -0.54
CA VAL A 256 -1.60 25.89 -0.55
C VAL A 256 -0.68 25.91 -1.76
N LYS A 257 0.62 26.07 -1.54
CA LYS A 257 1.62 26.00 -2.60
C LYS A 257 1.85 24.54 -3.01
N GLN A 258 2.09 24.31 -4.30
CA GLN A 258 2.29 22.95 -4.84
C GLN A 258 3.53 22.24 -4.27
N ASP A 259 4.54 23.00 -3.85
CA ASP A 259 5.79 22.53 -3.27
C ASP A 259 5.76 22.44 -1.74
N ALA A 260 4.66 22.83 -1.08
CA ALA A 260 4.54 22.68 0.35
C ALA A 260 4.53 21.19 0.74
N TRP A 261 5.16 20.85 1.87
CA TRP A 261 5.25 19.46 2.33
C TRP A 261 3.89 18.78 2.51
N TYR A 262 2.85 19.55 2.88
CA TYR A 262 1.47 19.08 3.05
C TYR A 262 0.62 19.15 1.77
N ALA A 263 1.16 19.69 0.67
CA ALA A 263 0.40 19.96 -0.55
C ALA A 263 -0.28 18.70 -1.10
N GLY A 264 0.48 17.59 -1.15
CA GLY A 264 -0.03 16.32 -1.62
C GLY A 264 -1.11 15.72 -0.72
N ALA A 265 -0.92 15.78 0.60
CA ALA A 265 -1.96 15.35 1.54
C ALA A 265 -3.23 16.18 1.42
N VAL A 266 -3.14 17.51 1.37
CA VAL A 266 -4.30 18.39 1.23
C VAL A 266 -5.02 18.18 -0.11
N GLY A 267 -4.26 18.00 -1.20
CA GLY A 267 -4.82 17.65 -2.51
C GLY A 267 -5.58 16.32 -2.46
N THR A 268 -4.96 15.26 -1.94
CA THR A 268 -5.60 13.94 -1.77
C THR A 268 -6.84 14.02 -0.87
N ALA A 269 -6.78 14.77 0.23
CA ALA A 269 -7.91 14.96 1.14
C ALA A 269 -9.08 15.66 0.45
N SER A 270 -8.81 16.71 -0.33
CA SER A 270 -9.83 17.46 -1.08
C SER A 270 -10.48 16.59 -2.16
N ALA A 271 -9.66 15.93 -2.98
CA ALA A 271 -10.13 15.07 -4.07
C ALA A 271 -11.01 13.91 -3.58
N ARG A 272 -10.82 13.47 -2.33
CA ARG A 272 -11.58 12.38 -1.71
C ARG A 272 -12.67 12.86 -0.75
N GLY A 273 -12.96 14.16 -0.71
CA GLY A 273 -14.04 14.74 0.09
C GLY A 273 -13.79 14.73 1.60
N LEU A 274 -12.54 14.55 2.04
CA LEU A 274 -12.15 14.65 3.45
C LEU A 274 -12.10 16.12 3.93
N THR A 275 -11.90 17.07 3.00
CA THR A 275 -11.94 18.50 3.29
C THR A 275 -12.46 19.30 2.10
N GLU A 276 -13.27 20.32 2.37
CA GLU A 276 -13.81 21.23 1.35
C GLU A 276 -13.12 22.61 1.38
N GLY A 277 -12.22 22.83 2.34
CA GLY A 277 -11.69 24.15 2.66
C GLY A 277 -12.79 25.13 3.12
N PHE A 278 -12.57 26.42 2.89
CA PHE A 278 -13.48 27.49 3.25
C PHE A 278 -14.08 28.17 2.03
N LYS A 279 -15.22 28.83 2.21
CA LYS A 279 -15.96 29.55 1.14
C LYS A 279 -15.11 30.58 0.37
N ASN A 280 -14.01 31.04 0.94
CA ASN A 280 -13.08 31.98 0.31
C ASN A 280 -12.00 31.30 -0.57
N GLY A 281 -12.10 29.99 -0.82
CA GLY A 281 -11.13 29.24 -1.62
C GLY A 281 -9.79 29.01 -0.92
N LYS A 282 -9.77 28.99 0.42
CA LYS A 282 -8.59 28.73 1.24
C LYS A 282 -8.74 27.45 2.05
N PHE A 283 -7.61 26.83 2.36
CA PHE A 283 -7.52 25.69 3.28
C PHE A 283 -7.15 26.10 4.71
N GLN A 284 -6.41 27.21 4.86
CA GLN A 284 -5.81 27.69 6.10
C GLN A 284 -4.88 26.66 6.76
N PRO A 285 -3.78 26.25 6.11
CA PRO A 285 -2.94 25.13 6.56
C PRO A 285 -2.34 25.32 7.96
N ASN A 286 -2.07 26.56 8.36
CA ASN A 286 -1.41 26.89 9.62
C ASN A 286 -2.39 27.16 10.77
N ASP A 287 -3.70 27.21 10.52
CA ASP A 287 -4.67 27.38 11.59
C ASP A 287 -4.67 26.13 12.47
N LEU A 288 -4.81 26.33 13.78
CA LEU A 288 -4.80 25.23 14.75
C LEU A 288 -6.14 24.48 14.73
N ILE A 289 -6.08 23.15 14.86
CA ILE A 289 -7.28 22.36 15.15
C ILE A 289 -7.63 22.55 16.62
N ARG A 290 -8.84 23.08 16.89
CA ARG A 290 -9.38 23.19 18.24
C ARG A 290 -10.40 22.07 18.45
N GLY A 291 -10.25 21.31 19.54
CA GLY A 291 -11.33 20.41 19.97
C GLY A 291 -12.53 21.22 20.43
N ASN A 292 -13.74 20.77 20.12
CA ASN A 292 -14.94 21.28 20.78
C ASN A 292 -14.88 20.85 22.25
N ARG A 293 -14.41 21.74 23.11
CA ARG A 293 -14.53 21.63 24.56
C ARG A 293 -15.71 22.46 25.03
#